data_AF-A0A0P9N576-F1
#
_entry.id   AF-A0A0P9N576-F1
#
_cell.length_a   1.000
_cell.length_b   1.000
_cell.length_c   1.000
_cell.angle_alpha   90.00
_cell.angle_beta   90.00
_cell.angle_gamma   90.00
#
_symmetry.space_group_name_H-M   'P 1'
#
loop_
_entity.id
_entity.type
_entity.pdbx_description
1 polymer ?
#
loop_
_entity_poly.entity_id
_entity_poly.type
_entity_poly.pdbx_seq_one_letter_code
_entity_poly.pdbx_strand_id
1 'polypeptide(L)'
;MIMSDTLESRLNESFRDALVAYYLSEVVPNDPMLKRLGLDQRLKTANDLYEFFLLDNQVSNEVQTSYVASAMSSLQQLINGTLLGMEPGYETLLPTEARFVEWRERSSQYPIWAANMQLALYPEIYISPALRLKKSGYFTQLENDINQNRINIDTAQDAVKAYLASFEEVANLTIINGYIDSDRFAEGKYYFIGKSRAENIYYWRTVDMNERAYKEGTEGPKYDNPTPGAWSDWKRAEIGINANTLERTIRPVYFNNRLFVTWVDLVHVTEQVAVTLREGTVKPGADGSIPITPPADIAPLTVITPNVRLVLNISYKKYDDSWR
;
A
#
# COMPACT_ATOMS: atom_id res chain seq x y z
N MET A 1 9.01 56.60 24.23
CA MET A 1 8.58 55.45 23.42
C MET A 1 8.09 54.32 24.33
N ILE A 2 8.86 53.87 25.34
CA ILE A 2 8.42 52.78 26.24
C ILE A 2 7.18 53.12 27.10
N MET A 3 6.98 54.38 27.52
CA MET A 3 5.82 54.75 28.36
C MET A 3 4.48 54.83 27.61
N SER A 4 4.46 55.20 26.33
CA SER A 4 3.21 55.29 25.54
C SER A 4 2.61 53.91 25.31
N ASP A 5 3.46 52.95 24.96
CA ASP A 5 3.07 51.59 24.62
C ASP A 5 2.46 50.87 25.83
N THR A 6 2.93 51.20 27.04
CA THR A 6 2.36 50.68 28.30
C THR A 6 0.99 51.26 28.65
N LEU A 7 0.70 52.51 28.25
CA LEU A 7 -0.61 53.13 28.50
C LEU A 7 -1.65 52.60 27.53
N GLU A 8 -1.32 52.51 26.24
CA GLU A 8 -2.20 51.95 25.21
C GLU A 8 -2.53 50.48 25.51
N SER A 9 -1.54 49.69 25.94
CA SER A 9 -1.74 48.31 26.36
C SER A 9 -2.77 48.17 27.49
N ARG A 10 -2.61 48.96 28.57
CA ARG A 10 -3.56 48.97 29.69
C ARG A 10 -4.95 49.45 29.29
N LEU A 11 -5.02 50.43 28.39
CA LEU A 11 -6.28 50.97 27.90
C LEU A 11 -7.04 49.93 27.08
N ASN A 12 -6.36 49.21 26.19
CA ASN A 12 -6.95 48.16 25.37
C ASN A 12 -7.45 46.98 26.23
N GLU A 13 -6.68 46.55 27.23
CA GLU A 13 -7.10 45.49 28.15
C GLU A 13 -8.30 45.93 29.00
N SER A 14 -8.29 47.16 29.52
CA SER A 14 -9.42 47.74 30.24
C SER A 14 -10.68 47.88 29.37
N PHE A 15 -10.52 48.26 28.10
CA PHE A 15 -11.65 48.33 27.16
C PHE A 15 -12.20 46.94 26.83
N ARG A 16 -11.34 45.96 26.59
CA ARG A 16 -11.73 44.56 26.36
C ARG A 16 -12.56 44.05 27.54
N ASP A 17 -12.07 44.21 28.76
CA ASP A 17 -12.76 43.73 29.97
C ASP A 17 -14.11 44.43 30.17
N ALA A 18 -14.17 45.75 29.93
CA ALA A 18 -15.42 46.51 29.98
C ALA A 18 -16.43 46.07 28.92
N LEU A 19 -15.98 45.82 27.68
CA LEU A 19 -16.85 45.36 26.58
C LEU A 19 -17.34 43.93 26.82
N VAL A 20 -16.50 43.03 27.33
CA VAL A 20 -16.90 41.67 27.71
C VAL A 20 -17.96 41.72 28.81
N ALA A 21 -17.73 42.52 29.86
CA ALA A 21 -18.69 42.69 30.95
C ALA A 21 -20.02 43.27 30.44
N TYR A 22 -19.98 44.33 29.64
CA TYR A 22 -21.15 44.96 29.04
C TYR A 22 -21.93 44.00 28.12
N TYR A 23 -21.23 43.23 27.29
CA TYR A 23 -21.86 42.26 26.39
C TYR A 23 -22.62 41.19 27.18
N LEU A 24 -22.01 40.65 28.24
CA LEU A 24 -22.64 39.64 29.09
C LEU A 24 -23.80 40.18 29.94
N SER A 25 -23.68 41.40 30.48
CA SER A 25 -24.70 41.95 31.41
C SER A 25 -25.85 42.65 30.69
N GLU A 26 -25.58 43.37 29.61
CA GLU A 26 -26.56 44.22 28.95
C GLU A 26 -27.01 43.68 27.59
N VAL A 27 -26.10 43.17 26.75
CA VAL A 27 -26.46 42.76 25.38
C VAL A 27 -27.13 41.39 25.37
N VAL A 28 -26.46 40.37 25.92
CA VAL A 28 -26.95 38.99 25.95
C VAL A 28 -28.36 38.87 26.58
N PRO A 29 -28.66 39.52 27.73
CA PRO A 29 -29.97 39.39 28.37
C PRO A 29 -31.06 40.30 27.81
N ASN A 30 -30.74 41.27 26.94
CA ASN A 30 -31.74 42.21 26.40
C ASN A 30 -32.00 42.04 24.90
N ASP A 31 -31.10 41.39 24.16
CA ASP A 31 -31.26 41.17 22.72
C ASP A 31 -32.33 40.10 22.41
N PRO A 32 -33.39 40.44 21.63
CA PRO A 32 -34.46 39.49 21.28
C PRO A 32 -34.00 38.30 20.44
N MET A 33 -32.99 38.48 19.58
CA MET A 33 -32.45 37.41 18.73
C MET A 33 -31.66 36.40 19.55
N LEU A 34 -30.79 36.87 20.45
CA LEU A 34 -29.99 35.99 21.32
C LEU A 34 -30.88 35.16 22.25
N LYS A 35 -31.95 35.76 22.79
CA LYS A 35 -32.99 35.04 23.55
C LYS A 35 -33.70 33.98 22.72
N ARG A 36 -34.08 34.31 21.48
CA ARG A 36 -34.74 33.35 20.58
C ARG A 36 -33.85 32.13 20.29
N LEU A 37 -32.53 32.32 20.28
CA LEU A 37 -31.54 31.25 20.10
C LEU A 37 -31.17 30.53 21.41
N GLY A 38 -31.73 30.94 22.56
CA GLY A 38 -31.41 30.37 23.88
C GLY A 38 -29.99 30.68 24.37
N LEU A 39 -29.33 31.68 23.79
CA LEU A 39 -27.95 32.04 24.12
C LEU A 39 -27.85 32.80 25.44
N ASP A 40 -28.93 33.41 25.92
CA ASP A 40 -29.01 34.08 27.24
C ASP A 40 -28.81 33.14 28.43
N GLN A 41 -29.09 31.85 28.22
CA GLN A 41 -28.87 30.79 29.21
C GLN A 41 -27.46 30.20 29.11
N ARG A 42 -26.86 30.21 27.91
CA ARG A 42 -25.56 29.59 27.62
C ARG A 42 -24.38 30.54 27.83
N LEU A 43 -24.50 31.81 27.44
CA LEU A 43 -23.42 32.80 27.51
C LEU A 43 -23.44 33.48 28.89
N LYS A 44 -22.66 32.98 29.84
CA LYS A 44 -22.59 33.49 31.22
C LYS A 44 -21.22 34.04 31.59
N THR A 45 -20.17 33.52 30.97
CA THR A 45 -18.77 33.77 31.30
C THR A 45 -18.00 34.27 30.08
N ALA A 46 -16.81 34.82 30.33
CA ALA A 46 -15.89 35.21 29.25
C ALA A 46 -15.50 34.00 28.38
N ASN A 47 -15.35 32.81 28.98
CA ASN A 47 -15.06 31.58 28.26
C ASN A 47 -16.20 31.17 27.33
N ASP A 48 -17.45 31.33 27.75
CA ASP A 48 -18.60 31.02 26.88
C ASP A 48 -18.62 31.95 25.65
N LEU A 49 -18.20 33.21 25.81
CA LEU A 49 -18.04 34.13 24.67
C LEU A 49 -16.87 33.72 23.76
N TYR A 50 -15.75 33.27 24.33
CA TYR A 50 -14.63 32.74 23.57
C TYR A 50 -15.06 31.54 22.73
N GLU A 51 -15.74 30.56 23.33
CA GLU A 51 -16.21 29.36 22.62
C GLU A 51 -17.23 29.73 21.53
N PHE A 52 -18.13 30.69 21.81
CA PHE A 52 -19.15 31.11 20.85
C PHE A 52 -18.59 31.93 19.67
N PHE A 53 -17.69 32.88 19.94
CA PHE A 53 -17.10 33.74 18.92
C PHE A 53 -15.86 33.13 18.27
N LEU A 54 -15.32 32.04 18.84
CA LEU A 54 -14.08 31.38 18.42
C LEU A 54 -12.85 32.31 18.49
N LEU A 55 -12.96 33.37 19.31
CA LEU A 55 -11.97 34.43 19.45
C LEU A 55 -11.70 34.67 20.94
N ASP A 56 -10.44 34.55 21.32
CA ASP A 56 -10.02 34.69 22.72
C ASP A 56 -10.13 36.16 23.15
N ASN A 57 -11.02 36.41 24.11
CA ASN A 57 -11.31 37.71 24.70
C ASN A 57 -10.55 37.96 26.01
N GLN A 58 -9.58 37.11 26.36
CA GLN A 58 -8.74 37.22 27.55
C GLN A 58 -7.25 37.41 27.21
N VAL A 59 -6.89 37.50 25.91
CA VAL A 59 -5.52 37.73 25.43
C VAL A 59 -5.00 39.12 25.78
N SER A 60 -3.76 39.20 26.27
CA SER A 60 -3.08 40.47 26.55
C SER A 60 -2.78 41.27 25.28
N ASN A 61 -2.62 42.58 25.41
CA ASN A 61 -2.36 43.45 24.25
C ASN A 61 -1.00 43.18 23.57
N GLU A 62 -0.06 42.52 24.26
CA GLU A 62 1.27 42.21 23.73
C GLU A 62 1.26 41.13 22.63
N VAL A 63 0.21 40.29 22.57
CA VAL A 63 0.12 39.21 21.59
C VAL A 63 -0.30 39.76 20.23
N GLN A 64 0.61 39.73 19.28
CA GLN A 64 0.35 40.17 17.90
C GLN A 64 -0.04 39.00 17.00
N THR A 65 -1.14 39.16 16.27
CA THR A 65 -1.59 38.22 15.25
C THR A 65 -2.06 38.97 14.00
N SER A 66 -2.01 38.31 12.84
CA SER A 66 -2.60 38.87 11.63
C SER A 66 -4.09 38.51 11.56
N TYR A 67 -4.89 39.34 10.86
CA TYR A 67 -6.32 39.05 10.66
C TYR A 67 -6.57 37.66 10.05
N VAL A 68 -5.73 37.26 9.10
CA VAL A 68 -5.83 35.94 8.44
C VAL A 68 -5.51 34.81 9.42
N ALA A 69 -4.46 34.96 10.24
CA ALA A 69 -4.08 33.93 11.22
C ALA A 69 -5.15 33.75 12.31
N SER A 70 -5.76 34.84 12.77
CA SER A 70 -6.87 34.81 13.74
C SER A 70 -8.12 34.14 13.15
N ALA A 71 -8.52 34.50 11.93
CA ALA A 71 -9.64 33.86 11.24
C ALA A 71 -9.40 32.37 10.98
N MET A 72 -8.17 32.00 10.57
CA MET A 72 -7.78 30.60 10.38
C MET A 72 -7.87 29.80 11.68
N SER A 73 -7.38 30.36 12.80
CA SER A 73 -7.44 29.69 14.11
C SER A 73 -8.89 29.48 14.57
N SER A 74 -9.75 30.47 14.34
CA SER A 74 -11.18 30.39 14.64
C SER A 74 -11.85 29.25 13.86
N LEU A 75 -11.56 29.15 12.55
CA LEU A 75 -12.08 28.08 11.70
C LEU A 75 -11.53 26.70 12.09
N GLN A 76 -10.24 26.60 12.42
CA GLN A 76 -9.63 25.36 12.90
C GLN A 76 -10.28 24.88 14.19
N GLN A 77 -10.54 25.78 15.14
CA GLN A 77 -11.27 25.47 16.37
C GLN A 77 -12.67 24.93 16.07
N LEU A 78 -13.43 25.60 15.20
CA LEU A 78 -14.78 25.17 14.82
C LEU A 78 -14.79 23.78 14.18
N ILE A 79 -13.89 23.52 13.23
CA ILE A 79 -13.82 22.23 12.54
C ILE A 79 -13.47 21.13 13.55
N ASN A 80 -12.51 21.39 14.45
CA ASN A 80 -12.16 20.44 15.50
C ASN A 80 -13.32 20.18 16.46
N GLY A 81 -14.01 21.22 16.93
CA GLY A 81 -15.18 21.08 17.80
C GLY A 81 -16.31 20.30 17.12
N THR A 82 -16.53 20.55 15.84
CA THR A 82 -17.52 19.86 15.01
C THR A 82 -17.19 18.37 14.86
N LEU A 83 -15.92 18.03 14.58
CA LEU A 83 -15.47 16.64 14.43
C LEU A 83 -15.46 15.87 15.77
N LEU A 84 -15.32 16.57 16.89
CA LEU A 84 -15.40 16.00 18.24
C LEU A 84 -16.85 15.92 18.76
N GLY A 85 -17.83 16.39 18.00
CA GLY A 85 -19.24 16.44 18.42
C GLY A 85 -19.50 17.39 19.59
N MET A 86 -18.62 18.39 19.80
CA MET A 86 -18.73 19.41 20.84
C MET A 86 -19.58 20.60 20.39
N GLU A 87 -19.72 20.80 19.08
CA GLU A 87 -20.53 21.87 18.52
C GLU A 87 -22.02 21.49 18.47
N PRO A 88 -22.93 22.37 18.93
CA PRO A 88 -24.37 22.12 18.89
C PRO A 88 -24.88 21.82 17.48
N GLY A 89 -25.65 20.73 17.33
CA GLY A 89 -26.18 20.28 16.05
C GLY A 89 -25.22 19.41 15.23
N TYR A 90 -24.01 19.14 15.73
CA TYR A 90 -23.03 18.26 15.12
C TYR A 90 -22.68 17.04 15.98
N GLU A 91 -23.44 16.79 17.05
CA GLU A 91 -23.21 15.67 17.99
C GLU A 91 -23.34 14.30 17.29
N THR A 92 -24.15 14.23 16.23
CA THR A 92 -24.36 13.03 15.41
C THR A 92 -23.57 13.06 14.10
N LEU A 93 -22.66 14.02 13.93
CA LEU A 93 -21.82 14.07 12.74
C LEU A 93 -20.87 12.87 12.75
N LEU A 94 -21.04 11.96 11.79
CA LEU A 94 -20.14 10.83 11.57
C LEU A 94 -19.35 11.10 10.29
N PRO A 95 -18.18 11.77 10.38
CA PRO A 95 -17.31 11.92 9.22
C PRO A 95 -16.87 10.53 8.75
N THR A 96 -16.74 10.36 7.44
CA THR A 96 -16.08 9.15 6.92
C THR A 96 -14.63 9.13 7.39
N GLU A 97 -14.07 7.94 7.61
CA GLU A 97 -12.66 7.78 8.00
C GLU A 97 -11.71 8.57 7.08
N ALA A 98 -12.00 8.56 5.78
CA ALA A 98 -11.23 9.32 4.79
C ALA A 98 -11.23 10.84 5.05
N ARG A 99 -12.36 11.44 5.40
CA ARG A 99 -12.45 12.88 5.70
C ARG A 99 -11.78 13.21 7.03
N PHE A 100 -11.92 12.34 8.02
CA PHE A 100 -11.27 12.52 9.31
C PHE A 100 -9.74 12.47 9.18
N VAL A 101 -9.22 11.49 8.46
CA VAL A 101 -7.79 11.35 8.18
C VAL A 101 -7.27 12.52 7.33
N GLU A 102 -8.02 12.97 6.33
CA GLU A 102 -7.65 14.15 5.54
C GLU A 102 -7.45 15.38 6.43
N TRP A 103 -8.42 15.68 7.28
CA TRP A 103 -8.33 16.85 8.14
C TRP A 103 -7.17 16.70 9.11
N ARG A 104 -7.12 15.57 9.83
CA ARG A 104 -6.13 15.32 10.88
C ARG A 104 -4.70 15.36 10.34
N GLU A 105 -4.43 14.69 9.22
CA GLU A 105 -3.08 14.47 8.70
C GLU A 105 -2.63 15.52 7.68
N ARG A 106 -3.53 16.27 7.04
CA ARG A 106 -3.18 17.12 5.88
C ARG A 106 -3.64 18.56 6.01
N SER A 107 -4.85 18.81 6.51
CA SER A 107 -5.49 20.13 6.43
C SER A 107 -5.60 20.88 7.75
N SER A 108 -5.43 20.22 8.91
CA SER A 108 -5.58 20.85 10.23
C SER A 108 -4.51 21.90 10.54
N GLN A 109 -3.32 21.79 9.95
CA GLN A 109 -2.20 22.71 10.16
C GLN A 109 -1.74 23.34 8.85
N TYR A 110 -1.66 24.67 8.82
CA TYR A 110 -1.26 25.40 7.61
C TYR A 110 0.07 24.95 7.01
N PRO A 111 1.17 24.72 7.76
CA PRO A 111 2.43 24.27 7.17
C PRO A 111 2.32 22.90 6.48
N ILE A 112 1.54 21.99 7.05
CA ILE A 112 1.31 20.65 6.49
C ILE A 112 0.45 20.75 5.24
N TRP A 113 -0.62 21.55 5.28
CA TRP A 113 -1.48 21.81 4.13
C TRP A 113 -0.68 22.43 2.98
N ALA A 114 0.13 23.45 3.27
CA ALA A 114 0.96 24.12 2.28
C ALA A 114 1.99 23.16 1.67
N ALA A 115 2.63 22.31 2.48
CA ALA A 115 3.56 21.28 1.99
C ALA A 115 2.84 20.24 1.10
N ASN A 116 1.61 19.84 1.44
CA ASN A 116 0.81 18.96 0.61
C ASN A 116 0.45 19.58 -0.75
N MET A 117 0.10 20.87 -0.76
CA MET A 117 -0.17 21.61 -2.00
C MET A 117 1.10 21.76 -2.85
N GLN A 118 2.23 22.09 -2.22
CA GLN A 118 3.52 22.17 -2.89
C GLN A 118 3.95 20.82 -3.46
N LEU A 119 3.75 19.71 -2.73
CA LEU A 119 4.06 18.37 -3.23
C LEU A 119 3.26 18.02 -4.49
N ALA A 120 1.99 18.42 -4.56
CA ALA A 120 1.14 18.18 -5.71
C ALA A 120 1.54 19.01 -6.95
N LEU A 121 2.01 20.25 -6.74
CA LEU A 121 2.37 21.17 -7.82
C LEU A 121 3.84 21.08 -8.25
N TYR A 122 4.73 20.83 -7.29
CA TYR A 122 6.18 20.86 -7.42
C TYR A 122 6.82 19.62 -6.75
N PRO A 123 6.51 18.40 -7.25
CA PRO A 123 7.04 17.17 -6.67
C PRO A 123 8.58 17.11 -6.67
N GLU A 124 9.24 17.78 -7.63
CA GLU A 124 10.70 17.87 -7.73
C GLU A 124 11.38 18.44 -6.49
N ILE A 125 10.70 19.28 -5.71
CA ILE A 125 11.21 19.81 -4.44
C ILE A 125 11.35 18.71 -3.39
N TYR A 126 10.49 17.68 -3.47
CA TYR A 126 10.41 16.59 -2.50
C TYR A 126 11.07 15.30 -2.97
N ILE A 127 11.41 15.18 -4.26
CA ILE A 127 12.11 14.00 -4.79
C ILE A 127 13.54 13.98 -4.25
N SER A 128 13.82 13.01 -3.39
CA SER A 128 15.17 12.64 -2.98
C SER A 128 15.46 11.20 -3.40
N PRO A 129 16.49 10.93 -4.23
CA PRO A 129 16.83 9.57 -4.65
C PRO A 129 17.03 8.60 -3.47
N ALA A 130 17.62 9.10 -2.39
CA ALA A 130 17.89 8.33 -1.18
C ALA A 130 16.63 8.00 -0.36
N LEU A 131 15.52 8.75 -0.53
CA LEU A 131 14.27 8.54 0.20
C LEU A 131 13.17 7.89 -0.66
N ARG A 132 13.53 7.37 -1.84
CA ARG A 132 12.60 6.64 -2.68
C ARG A 132 11.94 5.50 -1.90
N LEU A 133 10.61 5.46 -1.89
CA LEU A 133 9.84 4.37 -1.31
C LEU A 133 9.84 3.15 -2.26
N LYS A 134 9.59 1.95 -1.71
CA LYS A 134 9.56 0.68 -2.47
C LYS A 134 10.83 0.47 -3.32
N LYS A 135 12.03 0.72 -2.77
CA LYS A 135 13.31 0.39 -3.43
C LYS A 135 13.41 -1.11 -3.63
N SER A 136 14.02 -1.53 -4.74
CA SER A 136 14.31 -2.94 -4.90
C SER A 136 15.44 -3.38 -3.97
N GLY A 137 15.47 -4.66 -3.61
CA GLY A 137 16.60 -5.23 -2.87
C GLY A 137 17.94 -4.98 -3.58
N TYR A 138 17.95 -5.12 -4.90
CA TYR A 138 19.11 -4.85 -5.76
C TYR A 138 19.57 -3.39 -5.70
N PHE A 139 18.64 -2.44 -5.73
CA PHE A 139 18.97 -1.01 -5.64
C PHE A 139 19.48 -0.63 -4.24
N THR A 140 18.91 -1.25 -3.20
CA THR A 140 19.39 -1.07 -1.82
C THR A 140 20.82 -1.59 -1.67
N GLN A 141 21.15 -2.72 -2.31
CA GLN A 141 22.52 -3.23 -2.33
C GLN A 141 23.48 -2.26 -3.04
N LEU A 142 23.09 -1.72 -4.20
CA LEU A 142 23.89 -0.70 -4.90
C LEU A 142 24.15 0.54 -4.03
N GLU A 143 23.14 1.03 -3.31
CA GLU A 143 23.30 2.15 -2.38
C GLU A 143 24.29 1.80 -1.26
N ASN A 144 24.21 0.59 -0.70
CA ASN A 144 25.14 0.13 0.32
C ASN A 144 26.57 0.05 -0.21
N ASP A 145 26.78 -0.51 -1.40
CA ASP A 145 28.09 -0.69 -2.01
C ASP A 145 28.77 0.66 -2.31
N ILE A 146 27.98 1.66 -2.76
CA ILE A 146 28.45 3.03 -2.98
C ILE A 146 28.77 3.73 -1.65
N ASN A 147 27.94 3.55 -0.62
CA ASN A 147 28.09 4.23 0.67
C ASN A 147 29.26 3.71 1.51
N GLN A 148 29.63 2.43 1.38
CA GLN A 148 30.73 1.84 2.15
C GLN A 148 32.11 2.24 1.64
N ASN A 149 32.24 2.53 0.35
CA ASN A 149 33.51 2.81 -0.30
C ASN A 149 33.77 4.31 -0.41
N ARG A 150 35.05 4.71 -0.46
CA ARG A 150 35.40 6.07 -0.84
C ARG A 150 34.99 6.30 -2.29
N ILE A 151 34.07 7.24 -2.52
CA ILE A 151 33.55 7.53 -3.86
C ILE A 151 34.69 7.99 -4.78
N ASN A 152 35.03 7.13 -5.74
CA ASN A 152 35.89 7.40 -6.88
C ASN A 152 35.35 6.67 -8.12
N ILE A 153 35.94 6.90 -9.30
CA ILE A 153 35.41 6.33 -10.55
C ILE A 153 35.43 4.80 -10.57
N ASP A 154 36.49 4.18 -10.05
CA ASP A 154 36.67 2.72 -10.09
C ASP A 154 35.65 2.02 -9.17
N THR A 155 35.52 2.50 -7.92
CA THR A 155 34.55 1.97 -6.95
C THR A 155 33.11 2.14 -7.42
N ALA A 156 32.79 3.28 -8.04
CA ALA A 156 31.46 3.51 -8.62
C ALA A 156 31.20 2.57 -9.80
N GLN A 157 32.17 2.37 -10.69
CA GLN A 157 32.05 1.44 -11.80
C GLN A 157 31.84 0.00 -11.32
N ASP A 158 32.57 -0.44 -10.30
CA ASP A 158 32.45 -1.80 -9.78
C ASP A 158 31.11 -2.03 -9.08
N ALA A 159 30.61 -1.05 -8.32
CA ALA A 159 29.27 -1.12 -7.73
C ALA A 159 28.18 -1.22 -8.82
N VAL A 160 28.30 -0.45 -9.91
CA VAL A 160 27.37 -0.53 -11.04
C VAL A 160 27.46 -1.89 -11.77
N LYS A 161 28.66 -2.43 -11.98
CA LYS A 161 28.83 -3.77 -12.57
C LYS A 161 28.17 -4.85 -11.70
N ALA A 162 28.35 -4.80 -10.37
CA ALA A 162 27.74 -5.73 -9.44
C ALA A 162 26.19 -5.66 -9.49
N TYR A 163 25.65 -4.45 -9.57
CA TYR A 163 24.22 -4.25 -9.77
C TYR A 163 23.72 -4.82 -11.11
N LEU A 164 24.44 -4.59 -12.21
CA LEU A 164 24.08 -5.12 -13.53
C LEU A 164 24.13 -6.65 -13.58
N ALA A 165 25.12 -7.28 -12.94
CA ALA A 165 25.21 -8.73 -12.84
C ALA A 165 24.01 -9.32 -12.08
N SER A 166 23.63 -8.70 -10.96
CA SER A 166 22.45 -9.11 -10.18
C SER A 166 21.15 -8.92 -10.96
N PHE A 167 21.07 -7.87 -11.78
CA PHE A 167 19.93 -7.61 -12.66
C PHE A 167 19.83 -8.63 -13.80
N GLU A 168 20.94 -9.01 -14.42
CA GLU A 168 20.98 -9.98 -15.51
C GLU A 168 20.41 -11.35 -15.08
N GLU A 169 20.69 -11.76 -13.84
CA GLU A 169 20.16 -13.00 -13.27
C GLU A 169 18.63 -13.02 -13.27
N VAL A 170 17.99 -11.91 -12.84
CA VAL A 170 16.52 -11.83 -12.75
C VAL A 170 15.83 -11.46 -14.06
N ALA A 171 16.54 -10.80 -14.98
CA ALA A 171 16.00 -10.44 -16.29
C ALA A 171 15.72 -11.67 -17.17
N ASN A 172 16.48 -12.76 -16.97
CA ASN A 172 16.41 -13.97 -17.78
C ASN A 172 15.57 -15.10 -17.15
N LEU A 173 14.76 -14.80 -16.14
CA LEU A 173 13.92 -15.81 -15.47
C LEU A 173 12.82 -16.33 -16.39
N THR A 174 12.59 -17.64 -16.35
CA THR A 174 11.47 -18.29 -17.04
C THR A 174 10.38 -18.62 -16.04
N ILE A 175 9.15 -18.16 -16.29
CA ILE A 175 8.00 -18.43 -15.41
C ILE A 175 7.60 -19.91 -15.54
N ILE A 176 7.47 -20.59 -14.39
CA ILE A 176 7.03 -21.99 -14.32
C ILE A 176 5.53 -22.07 -14.07
N ASN A 177 5.06 -21.36 -13.05
CA ASN A 177 3.68 -21.41 -12.63
C ASN A 177 3.28 -20.18 -11.81
N GLY A 178 1.99 -20.06 -11.54
CA GLY A 178 1.47 -19.04 -10.65
C GLY A 178 0.20 -19.46 -9.92
N TYR A 179 -0.16 -18.67 -8.91
CA TYR A 179 -1.32 -18.87 -8.04
C TYR A 179 -2.00 -17.54 -7.76
N ILE A 180 -3.32 -17.55 -7.66
CA ILE A 180 -4.12 -16.36 -7.38
C ILE A 180 -4.84 -16.61 -6.06
N ASP A 181 -4.71 -15.67 -5.11
CA ASP A 181 -5.28 -15.81 -3.76
C ASP A 181 -6.76 -15.45 -3.65
N SER A 182 -7.38 -15.04 -4.75
CA SER A 182 -8.75 -14.52 -4.81
C SER A 182 -9.54 -15.19 -5.94
N ASP A 183 -10.84 -15.34 -5.73
CA ASP A 183 -11.80 -15.73 -6.76
C ASP A 183 -12.06 -14.60 -7.77
N ARG A 184 -11.88 -13.35 -7.32
CA ARG A 184 -11.94 -12.15 -8.13
C ARG A 184 -10.54 -11.84 -8.66
N PHE A 185 -10.24 -12.35 -9.85
CA PHE A 185 -8.96 -12.13 -10.56
C PHE A 185 -8.55 -10.65 -10.62
N ALA A 186 -9.51 -9.74 -10.75
CA ALA A 186 -9.28 -8.31 -10.81
C ALA A 186 -8.80 -7.69 -9.47
N GLU A 187 -8.94 -8.37 -8.34
CA GLU A 187 -8.74 -7.84 -6.98
C GLU A 187 -7.83 -8.75 -6.12
N GLY A 188 -7.20 -9.74 -6.73
CA GLY A 188 -6.31 -10.69 -6.05
C GLY A 188 -4.84 -10.33 -6.11
N LYS A 189 -4.05 -10.96 -5.23
CA LYS A 189 -2.60 -11.02 -5.34
C LYS A 189 -2.21 -12.27 -6.12
N TYR A 190 -1.39 -12.08 -7.14
CA TYR A 190 -0.88 -13.19 -7.93
C TYR A 190 0.53 -13.50 -7.48
N TYR A 191 0.84 -14.78 -7.35
CA TYR A 191 2.13 -15.32 -6.95
C TYR A 191 2.73 -16.02 -8.16
N PHE A 192 3.97 -15.73 -8.50
CA PHE A 192 4.69 -16.36 -9.60
C PHE A 192 5.93 -17.06 -9.09
N ILE A 193 6.23 -18.22 -9.65
CA ILE A 193 7.52 -18.91 -9.50
C ILE A 193 8.25 -18.85 -10.84
N GLY A 194 9.47 -18.32 -10.81
CA GLY A 194 10.40 -18.28 -11.93
C GLY A 194 11.64 -19.13 -11.66
N LYS A 195 12.31 -19.55 -12.72
CA LYS A 195 13.58 -20.29 -12.66
C LYS A 195 14.65 -19.56 -13.45
N SER A 196 15.87 -19.52 -12.91
CA SER A 196 17.04 -19.06 -13.64
C SER A 196 17.40 -20.04 -14.77
N ARG A 197 17.92 -19.50 -15.87
CA ARG A 197 18.37 -20.31 -17.02
C ARG A 197 19.74 -20.94 -16.78
N ALA A 198 20.61 -20.22 -16.08
CA ALA A 198 21.99 -20.63 -15.84
C ALA A 198 22.08 -21.63 -14.67
N GLU A 199 21.25 -21.42 -13.66
CA GLU A 199 21.30 -22.18 -12.41
C GLU A 199 19.91 -22.73 -12.08
N ASN A 200 19.83 -23.90 -11.44
CA ASN A 200 18.56 -24.46 -10.92
C ASN A 200 18.07 -23.70 -9.67
N ILE A 201 18.15 -22.36 -9.71
CA ILE A 201 17.67 -21.47 -8.67
C ILE A 201 16.27 -21.00 -9.02
N TYR A 202 15.41 -21.04 -8.01
CA TYR A 202 14.03 -20.61 -8.10
C TYR A 202 13.86 -19.24 -7.47
N TYR A 203 12.97 -18.48 -8.06
CA TYR A 203 12.62 -17.13 -7.65
C TYR A 203 11.11 -17.03 -7.51
N TRP A 204 10.65 -16.17 -6.63
CA TRP A 204 9.24 -15.86 -6.51
C TRP A 204 9.01 -14.35 -6.48
N ARG A 205 7.87 -13.92 -7.00
CA ARG A 205 7.40 -12.54 -6.90
C ARG A 205 5.89 -12.50 -6.82
N THR A 206 5.36 -11.34 -6.48
CA THR A 206 3.92 -11.08 -6.49
C THR A 206 3.56 -9.85 -7.31
N VAL A 207 2.31 -9.81 -7.76
CA VAL A 207 1.66 -8.57 -8.23
C VAL A 207 0.34 -8.41 -7.51
N ASP A 208 0.05 -7.20 -7.05
CA ASP A 208 -1.21 -6.85 -6.41
C ASP A 208 -2.17 -6.21 -7.43
N MET A 209 -3.22 -6.94 -7.83
CA MET A 209 -4.17 -6.42 -8.82
C MET A 209 -5.07 -5.31 -8.25
N ASN A 210 -5.05 -5.06 -6.94
CA ASN A 210 -5.72 -3.89 -6.38
C ASN A 210 -4.98 -2.58 -6.69
N GLU A 211 -3.66 -2.63 -6.89
CA GLU A 211 -2.82 -1.49 -7.29
C GLU A 211 -2.89 -1.22 -8.81
N ARG A 212 -4.09 -1.31 -9.39
CA ARG A 212 -4.38 -0.87 -10.77
C ARG A 212 -4.85 0.58 -10.76
N ALA A 213 -4.43 1.35 -11.76
CA ALA A 213 -4.85 2.74 -11.89
C ALA A 213 -6.34 2.83 -12.23
N TYR A 214 -7.04 3.80 -11.64
CA TYR A 214 -8.38 4.17 -12.06
C TYR A 214 -8.33 4.82 -13.44
N LYS A 215 -9.37 4.59 -14.25
CA LYS A 215 -9.48 5.21 -15.57
C LYS A 215 -9.65 6.73 -15.46
N GLU A 216 -10.42 7.17 -14.49
CA GLU A 216 -10.67 8.58 -14.18
C GLU A 216 -10.73 8.77 -12.65
N GLY A 217 -10.18 9.88 -12.16
CA GLY A 217 -10.25 10.24 -10.75
C GLY A 217 -9.59 9.20 -9.81
N THR A 218 -10.21 9.00 -8.65
CA THR A 218 -9.72 8.13 -7.56
C THR A 218 -10.64 6.95 -7.26
N GLU A 219 -11.74 6.83 -7.99
CA GLU A 219 -12.77 5.79 -7.79
C GLU A 219 -13.33 5.32 -9.14
N GLY A 220 -13.95 4.14 -9.17
CA GLY A 220 -14.60 3.60 -10.35
C GLY A 220 -13.78 2.53 -11.10
N PRO A 221 -13.97 2.36 -12.43
CA PRO A 221 -13.34 1.29 -13.16
C PRO A 221 -11.82 1.47 -13.28
N LYS A 222 -11.08 0.39 -13.04
CA LYS A 222 -9.61 0.36 -13.17
C LYS A 222 -9.19 -0.10 -14.57
N TYR A 223 -7.96 0.23 -14.97
CA TYR A 223 -7.32 -0.41 -16.11
C TYR A 223 -7.07 -1.90 -15.83
N ASP A 224 -6.99 -2.71 -16.88
CA ASP A 224 -6.72 -4.15 -16.75
C ASP A 224 -5.27 -4.42 -16.35
N ASN A 225 -4.35 -3.57 -16.80
CA ASN A 225 -2.93 -3.70 -16.50
C ASN A 225 -2.59 -3.15 -15.10
N PRO A 226 -1.83 -3.90 -14.28
CA PRO A 226 -1.30 -3.41 -13.00
C PRO A 226 -0.37 -2.22 -13.21
N THR A 227 -0.35 -1.31 -12.24
CA THR A 227 0.65 -0.23 -12.24
C THR A 227 2.05 -0.82 -12.05
N PRO A 228 3.12 -0.15 -12.52
CA PRO A 228 4.48 -0.63 -12.31
C PRO A 228 4.83 -0.87 -10.83
N GLY A 229 4.25 -0.09 -9.91
CA GLY A 229 4.46 -0.21 -8.46
C GLY A 229 3.72 -1.36 -7.78
N ALA A 230 2.79 -2.03 -8.48
CA ALA A 230 2.04 -3.18 -8.01
C ALA A 230 2.89 -4.47 -7.96
N TRP A 231 3.99 -4.49 -8.70
CA TRP A 231 4.89 -5.63 -8.78
C TRP A 231 5.91 -5.60 -7.64
N SER A 232 6.08 -6.74 -6.96
CA SER A 232 7.22 -6.93 -6.06
C SER A 232 8.48 -7.30 -6.84
N ASP A 233 9.62 -7.15 -6.18
CA ASP A 233 10.88 -7.74 -6.66
C ASP A 233 10.79 -9.27 -6.74
N TRP A 234 11.66 -9.82 -7.59
CA TRP A 234 12.03 -11.22 -7.52
C TRP A 234 12.86 -11.47 -6.26
N LYS A 235 12.46 -12.47 -5.49
CA LYS A 235 13.20 -12.94 -4.31
C LYS A 235 13.58 -14.39 -4.51
N ARG A 236 14.79 -14.76 -4.10
CA ARG A 236 15.24 -16.16 -4.14
C ARG A 236 14.33 -17.03 -3.29
N ALA A 237 13.92 -18.17 -3.83
CA ALA A 237 13.18 -19.21 -3.14
C ALA A 237 14.14 -20.35 -2.82
N GLU A 238 14.58 -20.45 -1.56
CA GLU A 238 15.47 -21.51 -1.08
C GLU A 238 14.68 -22.78 -0.76
N ILE A 239 13.99 -23.30 -1.78
CA ILE A 239 13.22 -24.54 -1.71
C ILE A 239 14.13 -25.74 -2.01
N GLY A 240 13.94 -26.84 -1.29
CA GLY A 240 14.76 -28.06 -1.37
C GLY A 240 14.52 -28.89 -2.64
N ILE A 241 14.45 -28.24 -3.79
CA ILE A 241 14.28 -28.89 -5.10
C ILE A 241 15.56 -29.61 -5.49
N ASN A 242 15.41 -30.80 -6.06
CA ASN A 242 16.51 -31.66 -6.48
C ASN A 242 16.43 -31.98 -7.98
N ALA A 243 17.43 -32.69 -8.51
CA ALA A 243 17.48 -33.06 -9.91
C ALA A 243 16.34 -34.01 -10.36
N ASN A 244 15.67 -34.66 -9.41
CA ASN A 244 14.57 -35.60 -9.67
C ASN A 244 13.20 -34.91 -9.64
N THR A 245 13.15 -33.60 -9.35
CA THR A 245 11.92 -32.83 -9.31
C THR A 245 11.34 -32.63 -10.70
N LEU A 246 10.05 -32.93 -10.85
CA LEU A 246 9.31 -32.64 -12.07
C LEU A 246 8.95 -31.15 -12.11
N GLU A 247 9.74 -30.35 -12.83
CA GLU A 247 9.64 -28.88 -12.82
C GLU A 247 8.22 -28.34 -13.08
N ARG A 248 7.47 -28.97 -14.01
CA ARG A 248 6.10 -28.56 -14.34
C ARG A 248 5.08 -28.76 -13.21
N THR A 249 5.45 -29.48 -12.15
CA THR A 249 4.60 -29.72 -10.98
C THR A 249 4.79 -28.69 -9.87
N ILE A 250 5.79 -27.82 -9.97
CA ILE A 250 6.06 -26.77 -8.99
C ILE A 250 4.92 -25.76 -9.05
N ARG A 251 4.21 -25.60 -7.93
CA ARG A 251 3.08 -24.67 -7.81
C ARG A 251 3.17 -23.87 -6.52
N PRO A 252 3.10 -22.54 -6.58
CA PRO A 252 2.83 -21.75 -5.39
C PRO A 252 1.39 -22.00 -4.94
N VAL A 253 1.15 -21.94 -3.63
CA VAL A 253 -0.18 -22.02 -3.03
C VAL A 253 -0.21 -21.06 -1.85
N TYR A 254 -1.12 -20.11 -1.85
CA TYR A 254 -1.33 -19.23 -0.70
C TYR A 254 -2.44 -19.80 0.18
N PHE A 255 -2.10 -20.15 1.42
CA PHE A 255 -3.02 -20.77 2.37
C PHE A 255 -2.74 -20.26 3.79
N ASN A 256 -3.79 -19.98 4.56
CA ASN A 256 -3.70 -19.53 5.95
C ASN A 256 -2.68 -18.40 6.18
N ASN A 257 -2.79 -17.33 5.37
CA ASN A 257 -1.92 -16.16 5.36
C ASN A 257 -0.42 -16.48 5.16
N ARG A 258 -0.10 -17.56 4.44
CA ARG A 258 1.27 -17.98 4.18
C ARG A 258 1.43 -18.55 2.77
N LEU A 259 2.58 -18.29 2.17
CA LEU A 259 2.96 -18.84 0.88
C LEU A 259 3.60 -20.22 1.08
N PHE A 260 3.04 -21.21 0.40
CA PHE A 260 3.58 -22.55 0.24
C PHE A 260 4.00 -22.76 -1.21
N VAL A 261 4.95 -23.68 -1.43
CA VAL A 261 5.31 -24.20 -2.75
C VAL A 261 5.27 -25.71 -2.67
N THR A 262 4.53 -26.33 -3.58
CA THR A 262 4.41 -27.78 -3.69
C THR A 262 5.04 -28.27 -4.98
N TRP A 263 5.70 -29.42 -4.94
CA TRP A 263 6.28 -30.06 -6.13
C TRP A 263 6.32 -31.57 -5.97
N VAL A 264 6.53 -32.29 -7.08
CA VAL A 264 6.64 -33.75 -7.10
C VAL A 264 8.04 -34.16 -7.53
N ASP A 265 8.65 -35.05 -6.75
CA ASP A 265 9.89 -35.73 -7.11
C ASP A 265 9.62 -37.12 -7.68
N LEU A 266 10.38 -37.49 -8.70
CA LEU A 266 10.34 -38.81 -9.32
C LEU A 266 11.51 -39.66 -8.82
N VAL A 267 11.22 -40.66 -8.00
CA VAL A 267 12.22 -41.60 -7.50
C VAL A 267 12.16 -42.88 -8.33
N HIS A 268 13.23 -43.18 -9.06
CA HIS A 268 13.35 -44.44 -9.79
C HIS A 268 13.48 -45.61 -8.79
N VAL A 269 12.60 -46.59 -8.92
CA VAL A 269 12.65 -47.86 -8.20
C VAL A 269 13.31 -48.89 -9.11
N THR A 270 14.19 -49.73 -8.56
CA THR A 270 14.99 -50.71 -9.31
C THR A 270 14.16 -51.82 -9.96
N GLU A 271 12.89 -51.97 -9.57
CA GLU A 271 11.97 -52.94 -10.15
C GLU A 271 11.40 -52.45 -11.48
N GLN A 272 11.21 -53.35 -12.44
CA GLN A 272 10.61 -53.04 -13.73
C GLN A 272 9.18 -53.57 -13.81
N VAL A 273 8.27 -52.80 -14.41
CA VAL A 273 6.87 -53.17 -14.60
C VAL A 273 6.58 -53.24 -16.09
N ALA A 274 5.93 -54.33 -16.50
CA ALA A 274 5.41 -54.49 -17.85
C ALA A 274 4.13 -53.67 -18.00
N VAL A 275 4.16 -52.62 -18.83
CA VAL A 275 3.01 -51.78 -19.17
C VAL A 275 2.54 -52.16 -20.57
N THR A 276 1.29 -52.57 -20.68
CA THR A 276 0.69 -52.90 -21.98
C THR A 276 0.08 -51.65 -22.59
N LEU A 277 0.72 -51.11 -23.62
CA LEU A 277 0.21 -49.98 -24.40
C LEU A 277 -0.50 -50.51 -25.66
N ARG A 278 -1.52 -49.79 -26.12
CA ARG A 278 -2.18 -50.07 -27.40
C ARG A 278 -1.48 -49.28 -28.48
N GLU A 279 -0.84 -49.96 -29.42
CA GLU A 279 -0.14 -49.31 -30.54
C GLU A 279 -0.92 -49.55 -31.85
N GLY A 280 -1.44 -48.47 -32.45
CA GLY A 280 -2.18 -48.54 -33.71
C GLY A 280 -2.67 -47.16 -34.16
N THR A 281 -2.57 -46.88 -35.46
CA THR A 281 -3.14 -45.67 -36.07
C THR A 281 -4.64 -45.89 -36.27
N VAL A 282 -5.49 -45.03 -35.69
CA VAL A 282 -6.94 -45.05 -35.95
C VAL A 282 -7.15 -44.64 -37.41
N LYS A 283 -7.54 -45.58 -38.26
CA LYS A 283 -7.90 -45.30 -39.67
C LYS A 283 -9.36 -44.84 -39.74
N PRO A 284 -9.69 -43.78 -40.50
CA PRO A 284 -11.07 -43.40 -40.75
C PRO A 284 -11.85 -44.53 -41.44
N GLY A 285 -13.15 -44.64 -41.16
CA GLY A 285 -14.06 -45.51 -41.90
C GLY A 285 -14.18 -45.09 -43.37
N ALA A 286 -14.80 -45.94 -44.19
CA ALA A 286 -14.98 -45.67 -45.63
C ALA A 286 -15.83 -44.40 -45.92
N ASP A 287 -16.51 -43.87 -44.91
CA ASP A 287 -17.30 -42.65 -44.88
C ASP A 287 -16.56 -41.43 -44.30
N GLY A 288 -15.28 -41.57 -43.93
CA GLY A 288 -14.46 -40.52 -43.30
C GLY A 288 -14.73 -40.32 -41.81
N SER A 289 -15.62 -41.11 -41.19
CA SER A 289 -15.89 -41.04 -39.76
C SER A 289 -14.81 -41.73 -38.92
N ILE A 290 -14.50 -41.20 -37.74
CA ILE A 290 -13.62 -41.88 -36.78
C ILE A 290 -14.48 -42.91 -36.03
N PRO A 291 -14.16 -44.22 -36.10
CA PRO A 291 -14.98 -45.25 -35.47
C PRO A 291 -15.01 -45.07 -33.94
N ILE A 292 -16.23 -45.09 -33.39
CA ILE A 292 -16.51 -44.92 -31.95
C ILE A 292 -16.09 -46.17 -31.14
N THR A 293 -15.92 -47.30 -31.83
CA THR A 293 -15.44 -48.57 -31.26
C THR A 293 -14.07 -48.91 -31.85
N PRO A 294 -13.04 -49.18 -31.03
CA PRO A 294 -11.70 -49.49 -31.53
C PRO A 294 -11.70 -50.74 -32.44
N PRO A 295 -10.93 -50.76 -33.54
CA PRO A 295 -10.73 -51.95 -34.37
C PRO A 295 -10.17 -53.13 -33.56
N ALA A 296 -10.62 -54.36 -33.85
CA ALA A 296 -10.21 -55.57 -33.14
C ALA A 296 -8.74 -56.00 -33.39
N ASP A 297 -8.08 -55.41 -34.40
CA ASP A 297 -6.72 -55.79 -34.86
C ASP A 297 -5.57 -55.04 -34.18
N ILE A 298 -5.78 -54.50 -32.97
CA ILE A 298 -4.71 -53.81 -32.22
C ILE A 298 -4.04 -54.82 -31.29
N ALA A 299 -2.89 -55.34 -31.72
CA ALA A 299 -2.06 -56.18 -30.86
C ALA A 299 -1.52 -55.36 -29.67
N PRO A 300 -1.63 -55.85 -28.42
CA PRO A 300 -1.06 -55.19 -27.26
C PRO A 300 0.47 -55.19 -27.34
N LEU A 301 1.10 -54.00 -27.25
CA LEU A 301 2.55 -53.88 -27.11
C LEU A 301 2.88 -53.80 -25.62
N THR A 302 3.56 -54.82 -25.10
CA THR A 302 4.07 -54.79 -23.72
C THR A 302 5.44 -54.13 -23.70
N VAL A 303 5.52 -52.96 -23.08
CA VAL A 303 6.76 -52.20 -22.88
C VAL A 303 7.19 -52.36 -21.42
N ILE A 304 8.44 -52.75 -21.20
CA ILE A 304 9.01 -52.84 -19.85
C ILE A 304 9.54 -51.47 -19.47
N THR A 305 8.94 -50.86 -18.45
CA THR A 305 9.37 -49.55 -17.94
C THR A 305 9.86 -49.65 -16.50
N PRO A 306 10.88 -48.87 -16.09
CA PRO A 306 11.27 -48.81 -14.68
C PRO A 306 10.11 -48.33 -13.83
N ASN A 307 9.90 -48.96 -12.68
CA ASN A 307 8.92 -48.53 -11.70
C ASN A 307 9.36 -47.19 -11.11
N VAL A 308 8.42 -46.26 -10.93
CA VAL A 308 8.71 -44.91 -10.42
C VAL A 308 7.79 -44.62 -9.26
N ARG A 309 8.37 -44.07 -8.18
CA ARG A 309 7.62 -43.57 -7.03
C ARG A 309 7.56 -42.04 -7.11
N LEU A 310 6.37 -41.49 -7.04
CA LEU A 310 6.16 -40.05 -6.97
C LEU A 310 6.06 -39.63 -5.49
N VAL A 311 6.84 -38.63 -5.10
CA VAL A 311 6.82 -38.05 -3.75
C VAL A 311 6.37 -36.60 -3.85
N LEU A 312 5.23 -36.27 -3.22
CA LEU A 312 4.77 -34.90 -3.11
C LEU A 312 5.49 -34.21 -1.95
N ASN A 313 6.17 -33.12 -2.25
CA ASN A 313 6.85 -32.27 -1.28
C ASN A 313 6.13 -30.94 -1.15
N ILE A 314 6.28 -30.33 0.03
CA ILE A 314 5.76 -29.00 0.35
C ILE A 314 6.79 -28.24 1.16
N SER A 315 7.01 -26.98 0.79
CA SER A 315 7.79 -26.03 1.57
C SER A 315 6.97 -24.77 1.80
N TYR A 316 7.24 -24.06 2.89
CA TYR A 316 6.56 -22.82 3.21
C TYR A 316 7.52 -21.69 3.56
N LYS A 317 7.07 -20.48 3.24
CA LYS A 317 7.77 -19.24 3.58
C LYS A 317 7.48 -18.84 5.02
N LYS A 318 8.53 -18.59 5.80
CA LYS A 318 8.46 -18.08 7.18
C LYS A 318 8.29 -16.56 7.19
N TYR A 319 8.07 -16.01 8.39
CA TYR A 319 7.94 -14.56 8.60
C TYR A 319 9.25 -13.79 8.40
N ASP A 320 10.40 -14.46 8.51
CA ASP A 320 11.74 -13.91 8.26
C ASP A 320 12.18 -13.99 6.79
N ASP A 321 11.24 -14.25 5.88
CA ASP A 321 11.45 -14.50 4.46
C ASP A 321 12.25 -15.78 4.10
N SER A 322 12.67 -16.59 5.08
CA SER A 322 13.31 -17.90 4.82
C SER A 322 12.30 -18.99 4.47
N TRP A 323 12.79 -20.09 3.88
CA TRP A 323 11.97 -21.25 3.50
C TRP A 323 12.21 -22.43 4.45
N ARG A 324 11.21 -23.30 4.61
CA ARG A 324 11.30 -24.56 5.37
C ARG A 324 10.54 -25.68 4.70
#